data_AF-A0A1C4FDJ0-F1
#
_entry.id   AF-A0A1C4FDJ0-F1
#
_cell.length_a   1.000
_cell.length_b   1.000
_cell.length_c   1.000
_cell.angle_alpha   90.00
_cell.angle_beta   90.00
_cell.angle_gamma   90.00
#
_symmetry.space_group_name_H-M   'P 1'
#
loop_
_entity.id
_entity.type
_entity.pdbx_description
1 polymer ?
#
loop_
_entity_poly.entity_id
_entity_poly.type
_entity_poly.pdbx_seq_one_letter_code
_entity_poly.pdbx_strand_id
1 'polypeptide(L)'
;MSYQLIGNLSALICDDGIAPLANATLRIYLPELSINNEVDWLGIVRDPIPLSAEAVAQKADRLLAEVVLDAAGNFRVAWQEIHLFTEPLELNICITNIAGLGNPMASPQHFSLGMFVPDWKRHKEIYMAAFAYIVPSECWAQIHHQLHVWAITGIVRHYRNHLPVSRVIVQAFQEGSGKKLGEAFVNEQGRFRLQFAYKPPRRRLPPEGNPTMQKGPHVFFKVLTMEGATIWSENRAMDLQPECQGLATCTKQEIYVKPLTVLKSTQLFSGWRQLLQRVRLRRKYVEHYSLV
;
A
#
# COMPACT_ATOMS: atom_id res chain seq x y z
N MET A 1 5.06 13.98 -33.92
CA MET A 1 3.78 13.80 -33.19
C MET A 1 4.08 13.66 -31.71
N SER A 2 3.17 14.08 -30.82
CA SER A 2 3.37 13.95 -29.37
C SER A 2 2.47 12.86 -28.79
N TYR A 3 3.06 11.98 -27.99
CA TYR A 3 2.37 10.92 -27.27
C TYR A 3 2.38 11.21 -25.79
N GLN A 4 1.27 10.92 -25.12
CA GLN A 4 1.11 11.13 -23.70
C GLN A 4 0.42 9.92 -23.05
N LEU A 5 1.12 9.32 -22.10
CA LEU A 5 0.58 8.27 -21.26
C LEU A 5 0.29 8.85 -19.86
N ILE A 6 -0.95 8.68 -19.41
CA ILE A 6 -1.39 9.03 -18.06
C ILE A 6 -1.86 7.77 -17.34
N GLY A 7 -1.75 7.75 -16.02
CA GLY A 7 -2.13 6.54 -15.32
C GLY A 7 -1.96 6.54 -13.82
N ASN A 8 -2.23 5.38 -13.24
CA ASN A 8 -2.04 5.07 -11.83
C ASN A 8 -1.45 3.68 -11.65
N LEU A 9 -0.45 3.57 -10.78
CA LEU A 9 0.13 2.30 -10.36
C LEU A 9 -0.03 2.13 -8.84
N SER A 10 -0.65 1.01 -8.48
CA SER A 10 -0.94 0.65 -7.10
C SER A 10 -0.62 -0.83 -6.84
N ALA A 11 -0.70 -1.26 -5.59
CA ALA A 11 -0.55 -2.65 -5.19
C ALA A 11 -1.62 -3.04 -4.17
N LEU A 12 -2.07 -4.29 -4.24
CA LEU A 12 -2.96 -4.87 -3.25
C LEU A 12 -2.15 -5.36 -2.05
N ILE A 13 -2.49 -4.91 -0.85
CA ILE A 13 -1.79 -5.27 0.37
C ILE A 13 -2.62 -6.24 1.17
N CYS A 14 -2.06 -7.43 1.38
CA CYS A 14 -2.66 -8.51 2.16
C CYS A 14 -4.11 -8.78 1.76
N ASP A 15 -4.56 -8.56 0.52
CA ASP A 15 -5.99 -8.65 0.12
C ASP A 15 -6.97 -7.83 0.97
N ASP A 16 -6.51 -6.75 1.60
CA ASP A 16 -7.33 -5.93 2.51
C ASP A 16 -7.44 -4.47 2.08
N GLY A 17 -6.45 -3.96 1.34
CA GLY A 17 -6.48 -2.58 0.86
C GLY A 17 -5.52 -2.33 -0.30
N ILE A 18 -5.81 -1.27 -1.06
CA ILE A 18 -4.97 -0.81 -2.16
C ILE A 18 -4.01 0.25 -1.62
N ALA A 19 -2.76 0.18 -2.05
CA ALA A 19 -1.73 1.16 -1.73
C ALA A 19 -1.09 1.71 -3.00
N PRO A 20 -0.84 3.02 -3.07
CA PRO A 20 -0.12 3.59 -4.21
C PRO A 20 1.33 3.11 -4.22
N LEU A 21 1.90 2.91 -5.41
CA LEU A 21 3.34 2.69 -5.59
C LEU A 21 4.10 4.03 -5.54
N ALA A 22 3.94 4.78 -4.45
CA ALA A 22 4.49 6.11 -4.32
C ALA A 22 6.02 6.14 -4.49
N ASN A 23 6.51 7.11 -5.27
CA ASN A 23 7.94 7.32 -5.56
C ASN A 23 8.65 6.17 -6.31
N ALA A 24 7.92 5.16 -6.80
CA ALA A 24 8.51 4.23 -7.76
C ALA A 24 8.74 4.95 -9.10
N THR A 25 9.61 4.41 -9.93
CA THR A 25 9.89 4.94 -11.27
C THR A 25 9.31 4.00 -12.31
N LEU A 26 8.45 4.51 -13.19
CA LEU A 26 7.95 3.81 -14.37
C LEU A 26 8.89 4.09 -15.55
N ARG A 27 9.34 3.03 -16.22
CA ARG A 27 10.15 3.08 -17.44
C ARG A 27 9.38 2.45 -18.58
N ILE A 28 9.36 3.13 -19.72
CA ILE A 28 8.61 2.76 -20.90
C ILE A 28 9.61 2.52 -22.03
N TYR A 29 9.53 1.37 -22.67
CA TYR A 29 10.44 0.98 -23.73
C TYR A 29 9.68 0.59 -25.00
N LEU A 30 10.35 0.75 -26.15
CA LEU A 30 9.99 0.02 -27.36
C LEU A 30 10.20 -1.47 -27.12
N PRO A 31 9.35 -2.38 -27.62
CA PRO A 31 9.53 -3.82 -27.48
C PRO A 31 10.82 -4.31 -28.15
N GLU A 32 11.34 -5.46 -27.72
CA GLU A 32 12.41 -6.14 -28.45
C GLU A 32 11.84 -6.88 -29.66
N LEU A 33 12.32 -6.54 -30.86
CA LEU A 33 11.97 -7.24 -32.09
C LEU A 33 12.85 -8.49 -32.22
N SER A 34 12.55 -9.57 -31.48
CA SER A 34 13.22 -10.86 -31.70
C SER A 34 12.36 -11.79 -32.56
N ILE A 35 12.98 -12.34 -33.61
CA ILE A 35 12.34 -13.10 -34.70
C ILE A 35 11.71 -14.43 -34.21
N ASN A 36 12.06 -14.90 -33.01
CA ASN A 36 11.64 -16.19 -32.46
C ASN A 36 10.68 -16.10 -31.26
N ASN A 37 10.29 -14.90 -30.84
CA ASN A 37 9.38 -14.74 -29.72
C ASN A 37 7.97 -14.46 -30.26
N GLU A 38 7.20 -15.52 -30.49
CA GLU A 38 5.72 -15.51 -30.39
C GLU A 38 5.28 -15.24 -28.94
N VAL A 39 5.95 -14.31 -28.25
CA VAL A 39 5.63 -13.92 -26.88
C VAL A 39 4.49 -12.92 -26.98
N ASP A 40 3.29 -13.46 -27.13
CA ASP A 40 2.07 -12.99 -26.47
C ASP A 40 1.88 -11.46 -26.53
N TRP A 41 1.85 -10.92 -27.75
CA TRP A 41 1.53 -9.52 -28.06
C TRP A 41 0.08 -9.11 -27.70
N LEU A 42 -0.61 -9.90 -26.87
CA LEU A 42 -2.01 -9.69 -26.48
C LEU A 42 -2.22 -8.46 -25.58
N GLY A 43 -1.18 -7.66 -25.32
CA GLY A 43 -1.29 -6.47 -24.46
C GLY A 43 -1.63 -6.82 -23.01
N ILE A 44 -1.28 -8.03 -22.57
CA ILE A 44 -1.58 -8.52 -21.23
C ILE A 44 -0.47 -8.08 -20.30
N VAL A 45 -0.80 -7.14 -19.41
CA VAL A 45 0.04 -6.82 -18.26
C VAL A 45 0.03 -8.03 -17.33
N ARG A 46 1.22 -8.55 -17.04
CA ARG A 46 1.42 -9.78 -16.27
C ARG A 46 1.78 -9.45 -14.82
N ASP A 47 1.82 -10.50 -14.00
CA ASP A 47 2.44 -10.43 -12.67
C ASP A 47 3.86 -9.87 -12.77
N PRO A 48 4.30 -9.00 -11.84
CA PRO A 48 5.62 -8.39 -11.92
C PRO A 48 6.73 -9.45 -11.89
N ILE A 49 7.56 -9.47 -12.94
CA ILE A 49 8.69 -10.40 -13.07
C ILE A 49 9.98 -9.65 -12.70
N PRO A 50 10.79 -10.13 -11.75
CA PRO A 50 12.04 -9.46 -11.37
C PRO A 50 13.03 -9.40 -12.55
N LEU A 51 13.70 -8.26 -12.70
CA LEU A 51 14.71 -8.02 -13.72
C LEU A 51 16.08 -7.82 -13.06
N SER A 52 17.11 -8.42 -13.66
CA SER A 52 18.51 -8.15 -13.27
C SER A 52 18.94 -6.76 -13.76
N ALA A 53 19.96 -6.18 -13.11
CA ALA A 53 20.55 -4.92 -13.55
C ALA A 53 21.07 -5.00 -15.00
N GLU A 54 21.62 -6.15 -15.39
CA GLU A 54 22.07 -6.42 -16.76
C GLU A 54 20.90 -6.41 -17.76
N ALA A 55 19.80 -7.09 -17.45
CA ALA A 55 18.61 -7.10 -18.30
C ALA A 55 17.99 -5.71 -18.45
N VAL A 56 18.13 -4.84 -17.44
CA VAL A 56 17.71 -3.44 -17.53
C VAL A 56 18.68 -2.63 -18.39
N ALA A 57 19.99 -2.86 -18.25
CA ALA A 57 21.00 -2.17 -19.05
C ALA A 57 20.89 -2.50 -20.55
N GLN A 58 20.58 -3.76 -20.89
CA GLN A 58 20.36 -4.20 -22.28
C GLN A 58 19.16 -3.50 -22.95
N LYS A 59 18.26 -2.89 -22.18
CA LYS A 59 17.09 -2.15 -22.70
C LYS A 59 17.35 -0.67 -22.91
N ALA A 60 18.55 -0.15 -22.58
CA ALA A 60 18.84 1.28 -22.57
C ALA A 60 18.54 1.96 -23.91
N ASP A 61 18.92 1.32 -25.03
CA ASP A 61 18.75 1.88 -26.37
C ASP A 61 17.28 1.93 -26.83
N ARG A 62 16.38 1.22 -26.13
CA ARG A 62 14.95 1.16 -26.42
C ARG A 62 14.10 2.02 -25.48
N LEU A 63 14.72 2.75 -24.55
CA LEU A 63 14.00 3.56 -23.57
C LEU A 63 13.33 4.76 -24.25
N LEU A 64 12.00 4.82 -24.20
CA LEU A 64 11.21 5.93 -24.72
C LEU A 64 11.05 7.04 -23.69
N ALA A 65 10.71 6.66 -22.47
CA ALA A 65 10.44 7.62 -21.41
C ALA A 65 10.57 7.01 -20.01
N GLU A 66 10.84 7.87 -19.03
CA GLU A 66 10.91 7.54 -17.61
C GLU A 66 10.14 8.59 -16.80
N VAL A 67 9.41 8.16 -15.77
CA VAL A 67 8.65 9.06 -14.89
C VAL A 67 8.60 8.51 -13.45
N VAL A 68 8.71 9.40 -12.48
CA VAL A 68 8.51 9.07 -11.06
C VAL A 68 7.04 9.23 -10.70
N LEU A 69 6.49 8.22 -10.02
CA LEU A 69 5.11 8.22 -9.55
C LEU A 69 4.92 9.18 -8.36
N ASP A 70 3.79 9.88 -8.34
CA ASP A 70 3.45 10.78 -7.23
C ASP A 70 3.06 10.01 -5.95
N ALA A 71 2.71 10.74 -4.88
CA ALA A 71 2.33 10.15 -3.59
C ALA A 71 1.05 9.28 -3.65
N ALA A 72 0.21 9.46 -4.67
CA ALA A 72 -0.98 8.68 -4.93
C ALA A 72 -0.76 7.62 -6.02
N GLY A 73 0.47 7.43 -6.49
CA GLY A 73 0.83 6.45 -7.53
C GLY A 73 0.48 6.90 -8.95
N ASN A 74 0.07 8.16 -9.15
CA ASN A 74 -0.25 8.67 -10.47
C ASN A 74 1.00 9.06 -11.24
N PHE A 75 0.88 9.03 -12.57
CA PHE A 75 1.91 9.53 -13.45
C PHE A 75 1.33 10.19 -14.70
N ARG A 76 2.17 11.03 -15.30
CA ARG A 76 1.95 11.65 -16.60
C ARG A 76 3.30 11.78 -17.28
N VAL A 77 3.44 11.13 -18.43
CA VAL A 77 4.67 11.12 -19.20
C VAL A 77 4.37 11.34 -20.66
N ALA A 78 5.25 12.05 -21.35
CA ALA A 78 5.11 12.34 -22.76
C ALA A 78 6.44 12.21 -23.48
N TRP A 79 6.38 11.77 -24.73
CA TRP A 79 7.51 11.69 -25.65
C TRP A 79 7.07 12.12 -27.04
N GLN A 80 8.04 12.32 -27.94
CA GLN A 80 7.77 12.69 -29.32
C GLN A 80 8.14 11.53 -30.22
N GLU A 81 7.31 11.28 -31.25
CA GLU A 81 7.73 10.42 -32.35
C GLU A 81 7.40 10.93 -33.74
N ILE A 82 8.25 10.57 -34.69
CA ILE A 82 8.16 11.01 -36.08
C ILE A 82 6.97 10.37 -36.79
N HIS A 83 6.70 9.09 -36.50
CA HIS A 83 5.65 8.29 -37.14
C HIS A 83 4.42 8.10 -36.24
N LEU A 84 3.33 7.63 -36.84
CA LEU A 84 2.17 7.16 -36.07
C LEU A 84 2.59 5.94 -35.25
N PHE A 85 2.45 6.04 -33.94
CA PHE A 85 2.88 5.03 -32.99
C PHE A 85 1.70 4.13 -32.67
N THR A 86 1.71 2.93 -33.24
CA THR A 86 0.72 1.87 -32.95
C THR A 86 1.36 0.68 -32.25
N GLU A 87 2.63 0.80 -31.89
CA GLU A 87 3.40 -0.30 -31.32
C GLU A 87 3.01 -0.54 -29.85
N PRO A 88 3.10 -1.80 -29.39
CA PRO A 88 3.05 -2.12 -27.97
C PRO A 88 4.17 -1.39 -27.21
N LEU A 89 3.95 -1.16 -25.92
CA LEU A 89 4.93 -0.63 -24.99
C LEU A 89 5.36 -1.72 -24.02
N GLU A 90 6.65 -1.84 -23.77
CA GLU A 90 7.16 -2.62 -22.66
C GLU A 90 7.25 -1.74 -21.41
N LEU A 91 6.65 -2.18 -20.31
CA LEU A 91 6.56 -1.40 -19.08
C LEU A 91 7.37 -2.07 -17.97
N ASN A 92 8.29 -1.32 -17.36
CA ASN A 92 9.04 -1.77 -16.18
C ASN A 92 8.85 -0.78 -15.02
N ILE A 93 8.80 -1.29 -13.79
CA ILE A 93 8.82 -0.49 -12.57
C ILE A 93 10.16 -0.66 -11.85
N CYS A 94 10.66 0.44 -11.28
CA CYS A 94 11.86 0.49 -10.47
C CYS A 94 11.48 0.96 -9.07
N ILE A 95 11.77 0.14 -8.07
CA ILE A 95 11.47 0.38 -6.66
C ILE A 95 12.78 0.69 -5.95
N THR A 96 12.89 1.90 -5.42
CA THR A 96 14.04 2.37 -4.64
C THR A 96 13.72 2.49 -3.15
N ASN A 97 12.43 2.53 -2.80
CA ASN A 97 11.96 2.60 -1.43
C ASN A 97 10.59 1.91 -1.33
N ILE A 98 10.31 1.32 -0.18
CA ILE A 98 9.01 0.74 0.15
C ILE A 98 8.65 1.15 1.57
N ALA A 99 7.37 1.41 1.82
CA ALA A 99 6.90 1.78 3.13
C ALA A 99 7.23 0.68 4.16
N GLY A 100 7.87 1.07 5.27
CA GLY A 100 8.38 0.17 6.31
C GLY A 100 9.90 -0.02 6.31
N LEU A 101 10.61 0.31 5.22
CA LEU A 101 12.07 0.09 5.12
C LEU A 101 12.91 1.12 5.91
N GLY A 102 12.32 2.25 6.31
CA GLY A 102 12.96 3.30 7.13
C GLY A 102 13.98 4.16 6.38
N ASN A 103 14.78 3.55 5.50
CA ASN A 103 15.72 4.21 4.59
C ASN A 103 15.53 3.68 3.16
N PRO A 104 15.93 4.44 2.12
CA PRO A 104 15.99 3.95 0.75
C PRO A 104 16.86 2.69 0.63
N MET A 105 16.54 1.86 -0.36
CA MET A 105 17.25 0.64 -0.67
C MET A 105 18.66 0.93 -1.19
N ALA A 106 19.63 0.10 -0.80
CA ALA A 106 21.01 0.23 -1.27
C ALA A 106 21.14 -0.02 -2.78
N SER A 107 20.30 -0.91 -3.34
CA SER A 107 20.19 -1.16 -4.77
C SER A 107 18.72 -1.12 -5.18
N PRO A 108 18.36 -0.39 -6.26
CA PRO A 108 17.02 -0.43 -6.81
C PRO A 108 16.65 -1.85 -7.25
N GLN A 109 15.38 -2.21 -7.11
CA GLN A 109 14.82 -3.45 -7.64
C GLN A 109 13.95 -3.14 -8.85
N HIS A 110 14.11 -3.92 -9.90
CA HIS A 110 13.43 -3.71 -11.17
C HIS A 110 12.48 -4.86 -11.45
N PHE A 111 11.29 -4.55 -11.95
CA PHE A 111 10.29 -5.55 -12.33
C PHE A 111 9.70 -5.20 -13.69
N SER A 112 9.52 -6.21 -14.54
CA SER A 112 8.73 -6.09 -15.76
C SER A 112 7.26 -6.28 -15.45
N LEU A 113 6.43 -5.35 -15.91
CA LEU A 113 4.97 -5.49 -15.91
C LEU A 113 4.46 -6.14 -17.21
N GLY A 114 5.36 -6.33 -18.19
CA GLY A 114 5.03 -6.91 -19.49
C GLY A 114 4.68 -5.87 -20.54
N MET A 115 3.86 -6.30 -21.51
CA MET A 115 3.51 -5.52 -22.69
C MET A 115 2.14 -4.88 -22.55
N PHE A 116 2.03 -3.62 -22.97
CA PHE A 116 0.80 -2.84 -22.97
C PHE A 116 0.56 -2.27 -24.37
N VAL A 117 -0.59 -2.52 -24.96
CA VAL A 117 -0.99 -1.92 -26.25
C VAL A 117 -1.87 -0.71 -25.96
N PRO A 118 -1.38 0.53 -26.16
CA PRO A 118 -2.17 1.71 -25.82
C PRO A 118 -3.30 1.96 -26.81
N ASP A 119 -4.50 2.21 -26.30
CA ASP A 119 -5.62 2.74 -27.09
C ASP A 119 -5.45 4.26 -27.25
N TRP A 120 -4.71 4.67 -28.29
CA TRP A 120 -4.39 6.07 -28.54
C TRP A 120 -5.59 6.88 -29.03
N LYS A 121 -5.97 7.89 -28.24
CA LYS A 121 -7.01 8.87 -28.61
C LYS A 121 -6.37 10.18 -29.02
N ARG A 122 -6.66 10.64 -30.23
CA ARG A 122 -6.17 11.93 -30.72
C ARG A 122 -6.95 13.08 -30.08
N HIS A 123 -6.25 14.00 -29.44
CA HIS A 123 -6.78 15.24 -28.93
C HIS A 123 -5.88 16.40 -29.39
N LYS A 124 -6.36 17.15 -30.39
CA LYS A 124 -5.57 18.17 -31.12
C LYS A 124 -4.32 17.52 -31.74
N GLU A 125 -3.13 17.99 -31.36
CA GLU A 125 -1.82 17.52 -31.83
C GLU A 125 -1.19 16.45 -30.92
N ILE A 126 -1.93 15.97 -29.92
CA ILE A 126 -1.44 15.00 -28.93
C ILE A 126 -2.25 13.71 -29.03
N TYR A 127 -1.56 12.57 -29.03
CA TYR A 127 -2.15 11.24 -28.85
C TYR A 127 -2.09 10.87 -27.37
N MET A 128 -3.23 10.59 -26.77
CA MET A 128 -3.35 10.29 -25.35
C MET A 128 -3.82 8.85 -25.13
N ALA A 129 -3.18 8.15 -24.21
CA ALA A 129 -3.62 6.86 -23.71
C ALA A 129 -3.62 6.85 -22.17
N ALA A 130 -4.44 5.97 -21.60
CA ALA A 130 -4.51 5.77 -20.16
C ALA A 130 -4.05 4.35 -19.80
N PHE A 131 -3.30 4.23 -18.71
CA PHE A 131 -2.85 2.95 -18.18
C PHE A 131 -3.05 2.90 -16.67
N ALA A 132 -3.68 1.83 -16.18
CA ALA A 132 -3.82 1.61 -14.74
C ALA A 132 -3.50 0.15 -14.43
N TYR A 133 -2.75 -0.08 -13.37
CA TYR A 133 -2.39 -1.43 -12.95
C TYR A 133 -2.28 -1.52 -11.42
N ILE A 134 -2.82 -2.61 -10.89
CA ILE A 134 -2.74 -2.97 -9.48
C ILE A 134 -1.93 -4.25 -9.39
N VAL A 135 -0.77 -4.20 -8.74
CA VAL A 135 0.03 -5.39 -8.47
C VAL A 135 -0.78 -6.35 -7.58
N PRO A 136 -0.94 -7.63 -7.97
CA PRO A 136 -1.62 -8.63 -7.15
C PRO A 136 -0.96 -8.80 -5.79
N SER A 137 -1.76 -9.17 -4.79
CA SER A 137 -1.33 -9.29 -3.39
C SER A 137 -0.22 -10.33 -3.19
N GLU A 138 -0.29 -11.46 -3.89
CA GLU A 138 0.71 -12.53 -3.83
C GLU A 138 2.07 -12.02 -4.34
N CYS A 139 2.08 -11.36 -5.50
CA CYS A 139 3.28 -10.75 -6.06
C CYS A 139 3.83 -9.66 -5.14
N TRP A 140 2.96 -8.80 -4.59
CA TRP A 140 3.37 -7.72 -3.71
C TRP A 140 3.92 -8.25 -2.38
N ALA A 141 3.34 -9.30 -1.82
CA ALA A 141 3.85 -10.01 -0.65
C ALA A 141 5.23 -10.62 -0.92
N GLN A 142 5.46 -11.16 -2.11
CA GLN A 142 6.76 -11.70 -2.49
C GLN A 142 7.82 -10.59 -2.63
N ILE A 143 7.47 -9.45 -3.24
CA ILE A 143 8.36 -8.28 -3.31
C ILE A 143 8.72 -7.80 -1.90
N HIS A 144 7.73 -7.66 -1.03
CA HIS A 144 7.92 -7.32 0.37
C HIS A 144 8.86 -8.31 1.08
N HIS A 145 8.73 -9.60 0.81
CA HIS A 145 9.54 -10.66 1.43
C HIS A 145 11.02 -10.54 1.02
N GLN A 146 11.27 -10.35 -0.28
CA GLN A 146 12.62 -10.13 -0.82
C GLN A 146 13.29 -8.89 -0.21
N LEU A 147 12.50 -7.86 0.11
CA LEU A 147 12.96 -6.62 0.74
C LEU A 147 13.06 -6.69 2.26
N HIS A 148 12.71 -7.83 2.86
CA HIS A 148 12.61 -7.98 4.31
C HIS A 148 11.70 -6.92 4.95
N VAL A 149 10.53 -6.68 4.34
CA VAL A 149 9.51 -5.78 4.85
C VAL A 149 8.22 -6.55 5.06
N TRP A 150 7.67 -6.49 6.27
CA TRP A 150 6.40 -7.11 6.62
C TRP A 150 5.30 -6.07 6.58
N ALA A 151 4.11 -6.49 6.17
CA ALA A 151 2.89 -5.72 6.17
C ALA A 151 1.83 -6.45 7.01
N ILE A 152 1.27 -5.75 7.98
CA ILE A 152 0.15 -6.20 8.79
C ILE A 152 -1.01 -5.26 8.49
N THR A 153 -2.13 -5.84 8.05
CA THR A 153 -3.40 -5.13 7.92
C THR A 153 -4.35 -5.70 8.95
N GLY A 154 -5.36 -4.94 9.36
CA GLY A 154 -6.28 -5.46 10.34
C GLY A 154 -7.40 -4.54 10.71
N ILE A 155 -8.27 -5.06 11.59
CA ILE A 155 -9.39 -4.32 12.16
C ILE A 155 -9.42 -4.48 13.68
N VAL A 156 -9.67 -3.38 14.38
CA VAL A 156 -9.92 -3.35 15.81
C VAL A 156 -11.42 -3.26 16.04
N ARG A 157 -11.95 -4.23 16.79
CA ARG A 157 -13.39 -4.34 17.10
C ARG A 157 -13.61 -4.40 18.60
N HIS A 158 -14.75 -3.91 19.05
CA HIS A 158 -15.16 -4.06 20.41
C HIS A 158 -15.66 -5.50 20.66
N TYR A 159 -15.14 -6.16 21.70
CA TYR A 159 -15.34 -7.59 21.94
C TYR A 159 -16.81 -8.06 22.06
N ARG A 160 -17.72 -7.21 22.57
CA ARG A 160 -19.15 -7.58 22.73
C ARG A 160 -20.03 -7.34 21.50
N ASN A 161 -19.95 -6.15 20.93
CA ASN A 161 -20.88 -5.69 19.88
C ASN A 161 -20.25 -5.70 18.49
N HIS A 162 -18.98 -6.11 18.39
CA HIS A 162 -18.20 -6.21 17.15
C HIS A 162 -18.09 -4.91 16.35
N LEU A 163 -18.48 -3.77 16.94
CA LEU A 163 -18.40 -2.46 16.30
C LEU A 163 -16.93 -2.06 16.14
N PRO A 164 -16.56 -1.39 15.03
CA PRO A 164 -15.22 -0.88 14.85
C PRO A 164 -14.81 0.08 15.96
N VAL A 165 -13.56 -0.02 16.40
CA VAL A 165 -12.96 0.87 17.39
C VAL A 165 -11.98 1.79 16.66
N SER A 166 -12.31 3.07 16.61
CA SER A 166 -11.49 4.12 16.00
C SER A 166 -10.71 4.93 17.05
N ARG A 167 -9.81 5.81 16.60
CA ARG A 167 -9.06 6.75 17.46
C ARG A 167 -8.23 6.03 18.53
N VAL A 168 -7.60 4.94 18.11
CA VAL A 168 -6.64 4.18 18.92
C VAL A 168 -5.40 3.93 18.08
N ILE A 169 -4.32 3.55 18.74
CA ILE A 169 -3.03 3.22 18.11
C ILE A 169 -2.78 1.73 18.35
N VAL A 170 -2.47 1.01 17.29
CA VAL A 170 -1.99 -0.38 17.35
C VAL A 170 -0.47 -0.37 17.31
N GLN A 171 0.16 -1.02 18.27
CA GLN A 171 1.61 -1.22 18.30
C GLN A 171 1.95 -2.70 18.16
N ALA A 172 2.91 -3.00 17.29
CA ALA A 172 3.46 -4.33 17.11
C ALA A 172 4.82 -4.42 17.79
N PHE A 173 5.06 -5.49 18.54
CA PHE A 173 6.30 -5.72 19.26
C PHE A 173 6.84 -7.11 18.96
N GLN A 174 8.16 -7.23 18.86
CA GLN A 174 8.81 -8.51 18.69
C GLN A 174 8.73 -9.32 19.99
N GLU A 175 8.28 -10.56 19.89
CA GLU A 175 8.24 -11.50 21.00
C GLU A 175 9.67 -11.83 21.48
N GLY A 176 9.85 -12.01 22.78
CA GLY A 176 11.16 -12.23 23.41
C GLY A 176 11.96 -10.94 23.63
N SER A 177 12.27 -10.16 22.59
CA SER A 177 13.05 -8.92 22.74
C SER A 177 12.23 -7.75 23.30
N GLY A 178 10.91 -7.77 23.09
CA GLY A 178 10.02 -6.67 23.46
C GLY A 178 10.25 -5.38 22.65
N LYS A 179 11.06 -5.42 21.59
CA LYS A 179 11.35 -4.26 20.74
C LYS A 179 10.11 -3.87 19.95
N LYS A 180 9.76 -2.58 19.95
CA LYS A 180 8.71 -2.03 19.09
C LYS A 180 9.12 -2.18 17.62
N LEU A 181 8.29 -2.86 16.84
CA LEU A 181 8.49 -3.08 15.41
C LEU A 181 7.85 -1.96 14.58
N GLY A 182 6.67 -1.51 15.00
CA GLY A 182 5.97 -0.40 14.36
C GLY A 182 4.71 -0.01 15.12
N GLU A 183 4.05 1.02 14.63
CA GLU A 183 2.75 1.47 15.13
C GLU A 183 1.89 2.02 14.00
N ALA A 184 0.58 1.95 14.18
CA ALA A 184 -0.39 2.41 13.20
C ALA A 184 -1.61 3.03 13.88
N PHE A 185 -2.10 4.13 13.31
CA PHE A 185 -3.37 4.72 13.72
C PHE A 185 -4.53 3.91 13.15
N VAL A 186 -5.56 3.74 13.97
CA VAL A 186 -6.80 3.07 13.57
C VAL A 186 -7.80 4.10 13.06
N ASN A 187 -8.25 3.92 11.82
CA ASN A 187 -9.19 4.82 11.16
C ASN A 187 -10.62 4.68 11.72
N GLU A 188 -11.55 5.46 11.15
CA GLU A 188 -12.96 5.48 11.58
C GLU A 188 -13.67 4.14 11.38
N GLN A 189 -13.24 3.35 10.40
CA GLN A 189 -13.73 2.00 10.12
C GLN A 189 -13.05 0.93 10.98
N GLY A 190 -12.25 1.32 11.98
CA GLY A 190 -11.51 0.41 12.85
C GLY A 190 -10.32 -0.25 12.18
N ARG A 191 -9.96 0.13 10.94
CA ARG A 191 -8.89 -0.50 10.17
C ARG A 191 -7.54 0.15 10.46
N PHE A 192 -6.49 -0.65 10.41
CA PHE A 192 -5.10 -0.20 10.52
C PHE A 192 -4.21 -0.94 9.53
N ARG A 193 -3.07 -0.31 9.23
CA ARG A 193 -2.01 -0.89 8.42
C ARG A 193 -0.67 -0.51 9.02
N LEU A 194 0.16 -1.51 9.25
CA LEU A 194 1.49 -1.38 9.83
C LEU A 194 2.49 -2.03 8.87
N GLN A 195 3.60 -1.36 8.62
CA GLN A 195 4.69 -1.90 7.80
C GLN A 195 6.02 -1.68 8.51
N PHE A 196 6.90 -2.68 8.48
CA PHE A 196 8.17 -2.63 9.19
C PHE A 196 9.20 -3.55 8.54
N ALA A 197 10.46 -3.15 8.60
CA ALA A 197 11.57 -4.00 8.21
C ALA A 197 11.91 -5.00 9.33
N TYR A 198 12.18 -6.25 8.95
CA TYR A 198 12.67 -7.26 9.88
C TYR A 198 13.69 -8.17 9.20
N LYS A 199 14.95 -8.11 9.62
CA LYS A 199 15.94 -9.07 9.10
C LYS A 199 16.03 -10.24 10.09
N PRO A 200 15.64 -11.47 9.68
CA PRO A 200 15.80 -12.61 10.56
C PRO A 200 17.30 -12.77 10.90
N PRO A 201 17.63 -13.17 12.14
CA PRO A 201 19.01 -13.42 12.50
C PRO A 201 19.58 -14.49 11.58
N ARG A 202 20.83 -14.30 11.11
CA ARG A 202 21.56 -15.30 10.31
C ARG A 202 21.76 -16.58 11.13
N ARG A 203 20.78 -17.47 11.18
CA ARG A 203 20.96 -18.85 11.64
C ARG A 203 21.34 -19.74 10.46
N ARG A 204 22.17 -20.75 10.74
CA ARG A 204 22.76 -21.68 9.77
C ARG A 204 21.71 -22.22 8.82
N LEU A 205 22.09 -22.37 7.55
CA LEU A 205 21.31 -22.98 6.48
C LEU A 205 20.54 -24.19 7.02
N PRO A 206 19.22 -24.31 6.76
CA PRO A 206 18.52 -25.54 7.06
C PRO A 206 19.19 -26.68 6.27
N PRO A 207 19.26 -27.91 6.82
CA PRO A 207 19.73 -29.06 6.06
C PRO A 207 18.91 -29.20 4.77
N GLU A 208 19.62 -29.48 3.68
CA GLU A 208 19.11 -29.54 2.31
C GLU A 208 17.78 -30.31 2.23
N GLY A 209 16.77 -29.71 1.58
CA GLY A 209 15.55 -30.42 1.20
C GLY A 209 14.22 -29.84 1.71
N ASN A 210 14.21 -28.74 2.48
CA ASN A 210 12.97 -28.04 2.81
C ASN A 210 13.13 -26.53 2.56
N PRO A 211 12.49 -25.95 1.53
CA PRO A 211 12.37 -24.51 1.34
C PRO A 211 11.33 -23.93 2.32
N THR A 212 11.40 -24.35 3.60
CA THR A 212 10.54 -23.85 4.65
C THR A 212 10.84 -22.36 4.84
N MET A 213 9.88 -21.54 4.38
CA MET A 213 9.60 -20.18 4.80
C MET A 213 10.50 -19.75 5.95
N GLN A 214 11.45 -18.86 5.67
CA GLN A 214 12.24 -18.21 6.70
C GLN A 214 11.22 -17.62 7.70
N LYS A 215 11.09 -18.23 8.89
CA LYS A 215 10.02 -17.89 9.83
C LYS A 215 10.11 -16.39 10.12
N GLY A 216 9.05 -15.65 9.80
CA GLY A 216 8.97 -14.23 10.08
C GLY A 216 9.03 -13.93 11.59
N PRO A 217 8.99 -12.66 11.99
CA PRO A 217 9.02 -12.31 13.40
C PRO A 217 7.79 -12.88 14.11
N HIS A 218 7.99 -13.37 15.33
CA HIS A 218 6.89 -13.53 16.28
C HIS A 218 6.56 -12.16 16.84
N VAL A 219 5.28 -11.81 16.81
CA VAL A 219 4.81 -10.47 17.14
C VAL A 219 3.64 -10.56 18.07
N PHE A 220 3.63 -9.71 19.08
CA PHE A 220 2.47 -9.47 19.91
C PHE A 220 2.01 -8.02 19.77
N PHE A 221 0.71 -7.80 19.95
CA PHE A 221 0.09 -6.49 19.76
C PHE A 221 -0.29 -5.81 21.08
N LYS A 222 -0.25 -4.47 21.07
CA LYS A 222 -0.89 -3.62 22.07
C LYS A 222 -1.79 -2.61 21.37
N VAL A 223 -2.89 -2.27 22.03
CA VAL A 223 -3.78 -1.17 21.60
C VAL A 223 -3.77 -0.10 22.67
N LEU A 224 -3.52 1.13 22.24
CA LEU A 224 -3.39 2.31 23.08
C LEU A 224 -4.42 3.36 22.67
N THR A 225 -4.82 4.19 23.63
CA THR A 225 -5.52 5.45 23.36
C THR A 225 -4.61 6.45 22.62
N MET A 226 -5.19 7.53 22.09
CA MET A 226 -4.40 8.62 21.49
C MET A 226 -3.48 9.30 22.52
N GLU A 227 -3.84 9.25 23.79
CA GLU A 227 -3.06 9.76 24.92
C GLU A 227 -1.95 8.79 25.37
N GLY A 228 -1.82 7.61 24.75
CA GLY A 228 -0.78 6.62 25.05
C GLY A 228 -1.11 5.66 26.19
N ALA A 229 -2.30 5.71 26.77
CA ALA A 229 -2.73 4.71 27.76
C ALA A 229 -3.09 3.39 27.07
N THR A 230 -2.51 2.26 27.54
CA THR A 230 -2.82 0.93 27.01
C THR A 230 -4.23 0.49 27.43
N ILE A 231 -5.06 0.11 26.46
CA ILE A 231 -6.42 -0.40 26.69
C ILE A 231 -6.55 -1.90 26.46
N TRP A 232 -5.60 -2.48 25.72
CA TRP A 232 -5.53 -3.91 25.47
C TRP A 232 -4.09 -4.32 25.16
N SER A 233 -3.71 -5.51 25.60
CA SER A 233 -2.45 -6.15 25.27
C SER A 233 -2.74 -7.62 25.04
N GLU A 234 -2.12 -8.17 24.00
CA GLU A 234 -2.15 -9.59 23.74
C GLU A 234 -1.52 -10.39 24.88
N ASN A 235 -2.10 -11.56 25.18
CA ASN A 235 -1.62 -12.42 26.24
C ASN A 235 -0.47 -13.30 25.73
N ARG A 236 0.75 -13.02 26.22
CA ARG A 236 1.96 -13.78 25.85
C ARG A 236 1.94 -15.25 26.27
N ALA A 237 1.04 -15.65 27.18
CA ALA A 237 0.98 -17.02 27.68
C ALA A 237 0.44 -18.05 26.68
N MET A 238 -0.12 -17.62 25.54
CA MET A 238 -0.61 -18.52 24.48
C MET A 238 0.47 -18.90 23.44
N ASP A 239 1.63 -18.23 23.43
CA ASP A 239 2.65 -18.33 22.35
C ASP A 239 3.81 -19.30 22.61
N LEU A 240 3.80 -20.04 23.71
CA LEU A 240 4.81 -21.08 24.01
C LEU A 240 4.54 -22.41 23.29
N GLN A 241 3.51 -22.49 22.44
CA GLN A 241 3.29 -23.67 21.62
C GLN A 241 4.28 -23.69 20.44
N PRO A 242 4.95 -24.82 20.15
CA PRO A 242 5.89 -24.96 19.03
C PRO A 242 5.25 -24.73 17.65
N GLU A 243 3.93 -24.61 17.61
CA GLU A 243 3.08 -24.36 16.44
C GLU A 243 2.84 -22.88 16.15
N CYS A 244 3.25 -21.95 17.03
CA CYS A 244 3.23 -20.52 16.72
C CYS A 244 4.25 -20.26 15.59
N GLN A 245 3.77 -20.23 14.35
CA GLN A 245 4.57 -19.94 13.17
C GLN A 245 4.85 -18.43 13.12
N GLY A 246 6.07 -18.05 12.70
CA GLY A 246 6.42 -16.64 12.54
C GLY A 246 5.50 -15.97 11.51
N LEU A 247 5.24 -14.67 11.66
CA LEU A 247 4.31 -13.96 10.78
C LEU A 247 4.71 -14.10 9.31
N ALA A 248 3.72 -14.42 8.46
CA ALA A 248 3.89 -14.28 7.02
C ALA A 248 4.14 -12.81 6.66
N THR A 249 4.83 -12.58 5.55
CA THR A 249 5.17 -11.24 5.07
C THR A 249 3.96 -10.31 4.97
N CYS A 250 2.83 -10.86 4.54
CA CYS A 250 1.55 -10.20 4.53
C CYS A 250 0.60 -10.96 5.44
N THR A 251 0.11 -10.30 6.50
CA THR A 251 -0.82 -10.90 7.47
C THR A 251 -2.02 -9.99 7.72
N LYS A 252 -3.21 -10.58 7.82
CA LYS A 252 -4.43 -9.92 8.30
C LYS A 252 -4.62 -10.23 9.78
N GLN A 253 -4.91 -9.22 10.60
CA GLN A 253 -5.14 -9.36 12.02
C GLN A 253 -6.50 -8.79 12.42
N GLU A 254 -7.28 -9.57 13.18
CA GLU A 254 -8.44 -9.06 13.90
C GLU A 254 -8.09 -8.91 15.37
N ILE A 255 -8.36 -7.73 15.94
CA ILE A 255 -8.09 -7.44 17.36
C ILE A 255 -9.41 -7.12 18.05
N TYR A 256 -9.77 -7.92 19.05
CA TYR A 256 -10.96 -7.71 19.86
C TYR A 256 -10.58 -7.06 21.19
N VAL A 257 -10.96 -5.79 21.35
CA VAL A 257 -10.66 -5.01 22.54
C VAL A 257 -11.87 -4.88 23.44
N LYS A 258 -11.64 -4.90 24.75
CA LYS A 258 -12.57 -4.43 25.77
C LYS A 258 -12.10 -3.03 26.18
N PRO A 259 -12.48 -1.97 25.44
CA PRO A 259 -12.02 -0.64 25.76
C PRO A 259 -12.47 -0.32 27.18
N LEU A 260 -11.56 0.23 27.98
CA LEU A 260 -11.90 0.83 29.27
C LEU A 260 -12.98 1.89 29.00
N THR A 261 -13.96 2.00 29.89
CA THR A 261 -15.21 2.77 29.75
C THR A 261 -15.03 4.29 29.51
N VAL A 262 -13.82 4.76 29.24
CA VAL A 262 -13.40 6.16 29.17
C VAL A 262 -13.70 6.82 27.81
N LEU A 263 -14.02 6.07 26.74
CA LEU A 263 -14.37 6.65 25.43
C LEU A 263 -15.83 7.16 25.32
N LYS A 264 -16.45 7.56 26.43
CA LYS A 264 -17.78 8.22 26.44
C LYS A 264 -17.66 9.73 26.65
N SER A 265 -16.91 10.43 25.80
CA SER A 265 -17.02 11.90 25.75
C SER A 265 -16.39 12.43 24.47
N THR A 266 -17.15 12.47 23.38
CA THR A 266 -17.04 13.53 22.35
C THR A 266 -18.13 13.43 21.27
N GLN A 267 -18.85 12.30 21.14
CA GLN A 267 -19.88 12.17 20.10
C GLN A 267 -21.27 12.73 20.47
N LEU A 268 -21.51 13.21 21.69
CA LEU A 268 -22.84 13.69 22.11
C LEU A 268 -23.02 15.22 22.17
N PHE A 269 -21.99 16.03 21.90
CA PHE A 269 -22.08 17.50 22.05
C PHE A 269 -22.11 18.32 20.75
N SER A 270 -22.04 17.72 19.57
CA SER A 270 -22.14 18.46 18.29
C SER A 270 -23.57 18.77 17.85
N GLY A 271 -24.58 17.98 18.28
CA GLY A 271 -25.97 18.16 17.86
C GLY A 271 -26.73 19.28 18.59
N TRP A 272 -26.44 19.53 19.88
CA TRP A 272 -27.22 20.48 20.69
C TRP A 272 -26.83 21.94 20.46
N ARG A 273 -25.57 22.23 20.09
CA ARG A 273 -25.14 23.61 19.79
C ARG A 273 -25.77 24.15 18.49
N GLN A 274 -26.11 23.28 17.54
CA GLN A 274 -26.85 23.68 16.32
C GLN A 274 -28.34 23.95 16.59
N LEU A 275 -28.94 23.28 17.58
CA LEU A 275 -30.34 23.52 17.96
C LEU A 275 -30.53 24.87 18.67
N LEU A 276 -29.59 25.26 19.54
CA LEU A 276 -29.65 26.54 20.27
C LEU A 276 -29.36 27.77 19.39
N GLN A 277 -28.63 27.62 18.29
CA GLN A 277 -28.47 28.71 17.30
C GLN A 277 -29.74 28.93 16.47
N ARG A 278 -30.56 27.89 16.21
CA ARG A 278 -31.83 28.04 15.49
C ARG A 278 -32.95 28.67 16.34
N VAL A 279 -32.91 28.53 17.66
CA VAL A 279 -33.91 29.18 18.55
C VAL A 279 -33.61 30.67 18.76
N ARG A 280 -32.34 31.10 18.74
CA ARG A 280 -31.97 32.53 18.87
C ARG A 280 -32.22 33.35 17.59
N LEU A 281 -32.26 32.73 16.42
CA LEU A 281 -32.56 33.42 15.15
C LEU A 281 -34.06 33.59 14.87
N ARG A 282 -34.95 32.82 15.53
CA ARG A 282 -36.41 33.01 15.42
C ARG A 282 -36.98 34.12 16.30
N ARG A 283 -36.25 34.60 17.31
CA ARG A 283 -36.68 35.75 18.14
C ARG A 283 -36.35 37.13 17.55
N LYS A 284 -35.51 37.22 16.52
CA LYS A 284 -35.15 38.50 15.87
C LYS A 284 -35.93 38.83 14.59
N TYR A 285 -36.86 37.96 14.17
CA TYR A 285 -37.61 38.13 12.91
C TYR A 285 -39.11 38.43 13.10
N VAL A 286 -39.58 38.66 14.34
CA VAL A 286 -40.98 39.00 14.64
C VAL A 286 -41.17 40.46 15.08
N GLU A 287 -40.09 41.25 15.26
CA GLU A 287 -40.18 42.65 15.72
C GLU A 287 -40.03 43.71 14.61
N HIS A 288 -40.01 43.34 13.32
CA HIS A 288 -39.76 44.31 12.22
C HIS A 288 -40.92 44.54 11.25
N TYR A 289 -42.17 44.28 11.67
CA TYR A 289 -43.37 44.81 11.00
C TYR A 289 -44.43 45.18 12.04
N SER A 290 -44.24 46.30 12.71
CA SER A 290 -45.32 47.05 13.35
C SER A 290 -44.87 48.51 13.48
N LEU A 291 -45.63 49.40 12.83
CA LEU A 291 -45.71 50.86 13.02
C LEU A 291 -44.92 51.75 12.04
N VAL A 292 -45.74 52.36 11.17
CA VAL A 292 -45.65 53.60 10.36
C VAL A 292 -44.83 53.55 9.09
#